data_AF-A0A553PC19-F1
#
_entry.id   AF-A0A553PC19-F1
#
_cell.length_a   1.000
_cell.length_b   1.000
_cell.length_c   1.000
_cell.angle_alpha   90.00
_cell.angle_beta   90.00
_cell.angle_gamma   90.00
#
_symmetry.space_group_name_H-M   'P 1'
#
loop_
_entity.id
_entity.type
_entity.pdbx_description
1 polymer ?
#
loop_
_entity_poly.entity_id
_entity_poly.type
_entity_poly.pdbx_seq_one_letter_code
_entity_poly.pdbx_strand_id
1 'polypeptide(L)'
;MFVSKRKFSLLRDYFSFMVVRQPMDRLVSLYSLMASNPCDSPTLEIYAEYAKLTHTKKLDGYQPNGCPSRNLTFTDFLQFVADYPLSGIQYRPMTKTCSPCIWNFNAIIKIEDYPEELSWILTQTNFAQLSSANSLPHLNQGLKFDNYSR
;
A
#
# COMPACT_ATOMS: atom_id res chain seq x y z
N MET A 1 8.18 -7.58 22.11
CA MET A 1 9.29 -7.74 21.14
C MET A 1 10.39 -6.76 21.55
N PHE A 2 11.46 -7.24 22.19
CA PHE A 2 12.52 -6.38 22.73
C PHE A 2 13.54 -6.07 21.63
N VAL A 3 13.43 -4.89 21.01
CA VAL A 3 14.47 -4.38 20.13
C VAL A 3 15.64 -3.89 21.01
N SER A 4 16.80 -4.52 20.86
CA SER A 4 18.02 -4.20 21.60
C SER A 4 18.40 -2.72 21.45
N LYS A 5 18.75 -2.05 22.57
CA LYS A 5 19.14 -0.63 22.65
C LYS A 5 20.24 -0.23 21.65
N ARG A 6 21.08 -1.17 21.18
CA ARG A 6 22.10 -0.94 20.14
C ARG A 6 21.53 -0.63 18.75
N LYS A 7 20.35 -1.14 18.39
CA LYS A 7 19.74 -0.85 17.08
C LYS A 7 19.17 0.57 17.00
N PHE A 8 18.75 1.14 18.13
CA PHE A 8 18.22 2.51 18.17
C PHE A 8 19.30 3.60 18.04
N SER A 9 20.54 3.35 18.47
CA SER A 9 21.60 4.35 18.31
C SER A 9 22.01 4.54 16.85
N LEU A 10 21.97 3.47 16.04
CA LEU A 10 22.25 3.55 14.60
C LEU A 10 21.20 4.37 13.86
N LEU A 11 19.92 4.30 14.28
CA LEU A 11 18.82 5.06 13.68
C LEU A 11 18.96 6.58 13.84
N ARG A 12 19.83 7.06 14.74
CA ARG A 12 20.03 8.49 14.98
C ARG A 12 20.73 9.19 13.82
N ASP A 13 21.50 8.44 13.03
CA ASP A 13 22.32 8.96 11.93
C ASP A 13 21.65 8.79 10.55
N TYR A 14 20.41 8.27 10.50
CA TYR A 14 19.66 8.14 9.26
C TYR A 14 18.59 9.22 9.14
N PHE A 15 18.41 9.71 7.91
CA PHE A 15 17.22 10.47 7.55
C PHE A 15 16.08 9.50 7.27
N SER A 16 15.07 9.49 8.13
CA SER A 16 13.90 8.64 8.04
C SER A 16 12.70 9.44 7.52
N PHE A 17 11.98 8.88 6.55
CA PHE A 17 10.74 9.48 6.05
C PHE A 17 9.67 8.43 5.83
N MET A 18 8.41 8.86 5.86
CA MET A 18 7.24 8.03 5.56
C MET A 18 6.50 8.62 4.37
N VAL A 19 6.12 7.77 3.42
CA VAL A 19 5.22 8.16 2.33
C VAL A 19 3.79 7.78 2.69
N VAL A 20 2.88 8.74 2.62
CA VAL A 20 1.45 8.58 2.86
C VAL A 20 0.68 8.92 1.59
N ARG A 21 -0.57 8.48 1.53
CA ARG A 21 -1.51 8.73 0.45
C ARG A 21 -2.88 9.03 1.03
N GLN A 22 -3.68 9.81 0.31
CA GLN A 22 -5.08 10.05 0.64
C GLN A 22 -5.82 8.71 0.82
N PRO A 23 -6.60 8.53 1.91
CA PRO A 23 -7.15 7.22 2.26
C PRO A 23 -8.08 6.60 1.19
N MET A 24 -8.94 7.40 0.56
CA MET A 24 -9.83 6.94 -0.51
C MET A 24 -9.08 6.60 -1.78
N ASP A 25 -8.07 7.40 -2.17
CA ASP A 25 -7.25 7.09 -3.35
C ASP A 25 -6.47 5.78 -3.17
N ARG A 26 -6.01 5.50 -1.94
CA ARG A 26 -5.43 4.21 -1.57
C ARG A 26 -6.44 3.07 -1.74
N LEU A 27 -7.68 3.23 -1.28
CA LEU A 27 -8.72 2.21 -1.40
C LEU A 27 -9.11 1.94 -2.86
N VAL A 28 -9.28 3.00 -3.66
CA VAL A 28 -9.56 2.88 -5.10
C VAL A 28 -8.43 2.16 -5.82
N SER A 29 -7.18 2.52 -5.51
CA SER A 29 -6.00 1.87 -6.09
C SER A 29 -5.92 0.39 -5.76
N LEU A 30 -6.22 0.01 -4.50
CA LEU A 30 -6.25 -1.40 -4.07
C LEU A 30 -7.36 -2.18 -4.76
N TYR A 31 -8.56 -1.60 -4.85
CA TYR A 31 -9.67 -2.20 -5.57
C TYR A 31 -9.34 -2.41 -7.06
N SER A 32 -8.74 -1.41 -7.72
CA SER A 32 -8.32 -1.53 -9.12
C SER A 32 -7.31 -2.67 -9.31
N LEU A 33 -6.33 -2.79 -8.42
CA LEU A 33 -5.32 -3.86 -8.48
C LEU A 33 -5.98 -5.24 -8.36
N MET A 34 -6.90 -5.40 -7.40
CA MET A 34 -7.66 -6.64 -7.21
C MET A 34 -8.54 -6.97 -8.40
N ALA A 35 -9.23 -5.97 -8.95
CA ALA A 35 -10.13 -6.14 -10.09
C ALA A 35 -9.37 -6.52 -11.37
N SER A 36 -8.16 -6.00 -11.55
CA SER A 36 -7.26 -6.36 -12.66
C SER A 36 -6.60 -7.73 -12.46
N ASN A 37 -6.44 -8.19 -11.22
CA ASN A 37 -5.76 -9.46 -10.89
C ASN A 37 -6.60 -10.33 -9.94
N PRO A 38 -7.78 -10.80 -10.38
CA PRO A 38 -8.72 -11.53 -9.52
C PRO A 38 -8.20 -12.90 -9.06
N CYS A 39 -7.21 -13.44 -9.78
CA CYS A 39 -6.61 -14.74 -9.51
C CYS A 39 -5.29 -14.67 -8.71
N ASP A 40 -4.81 -13.47 -8.38
CA ASP A 40 -3.56 -13.34 -7.61
C ASP A 40 -3.78 -13.77 -6.15
N SER A 41 -2.76 -14.38 -5.54
CA SER A 41 -2.84 -14.98 -4.20
C SER A 41 -3.40 -14.02 -3.13
N PRO A 42 -2.93 -12.75 -3.03
CA PRO A 42 -3.47 -11.80 -2.06
C PRO A 42 -4.92 -11.42 -2.35
N THR A 43 -5.31 -11.37 -3.63
CA THR A 43 -6.69 -11.12 -4.02
C THR A 43 -7.57 -12.30 -3.62
N LEU A 44 -7.16 -13.54 -3.88
CA LEU A 44 -7.90 -14.75 -3.53
C LEU A 44 -8.19 -14.85 -2.02
N GLU A 45 -7.24 -14.46 -1.16
CA GLU A 45 -7.44 -14.40 0.30
C GLU A 45 -8.58 -13.46 0.67
N ILE A 46 -8.66 -12.29 0.03
CA ILE A 46 -9.73 -11.32 0.27
C ILE A 46 -11.09 -11.88 -0.15
N TYR A 47 -11.17 -12.50 -1.33
CA TYR A 47 -12.41 -13.11 -1.80
C TYR A 47 -12.86 -14.25 -0.88
N ALA A 48 -11.93 -15.08 -0.41
CA ALA A 48 -12.22 -16.18 0.50
C ALA A 48 -12.75 -15.68 1.85
N GLU A 49 -12.12 -14.64 2.43
CA GLU A 49 -12.61 -14.02 3.65
C GLU A 49 -13.98 -13.38 3.43
N TYR A 50 -14.17 -12.57 2.38
CA TYR A 50 -15.47 -11.96 2.08
C TYR A 50 -16.60 -12.99 1.91
N ALA A 51 -16.33 -14.12 1.25
CA ALA A 51 -17.28 -15.22 1.08
C ALA A 51 -17.71 -15.84 2.43
N LYS A 52 -16.77 -16.03 3.36
CA LYS A 52 -17.08 -16.55 4.71
C LYS A 52 -18.02 -15.60 5.45
N LEU A 53 -17.78 -14.31 5.32
CA LEU A 53 -18.36 -13.26 6.16
C LEU A 53 -19.79 -12.89 5.78
N THR A 54 -20.08 -12.86 4.49
CA THR A 54 -21.43 -12.53 4.03
C THR A 54 -22.39 -13.70 4.19
N HIS A 55 -21.91 -14.90 4.55
CA HIS A 55 -22.65 -16.18 4.46
C HIS A 55 -23.32 -16.39 3.09
N THR A 56 -22.94 -15.60 2.10
CA THR A 56 -23.55 -15.65 0.80
C THR A 56 -22.75 -16.63 -0.03
N LYS A 57 -23.44 -17.63 -0.56
CA LYS A 57 -23.00 -18.38 -1.75
C LYS A 57 -22.92 -17.48 -3.01
N LYS A 58 -23.01 -16.15 -2.88
CA LYS A 58 -23.20 -15.16 -3.98
C LYS A 58 -21.90 -14.63 -4.57
N LEU A 59 -20.73 -15.06 -4.11
CA LEU A 59 -19.62 -15.22 -5.03
C LEU A 59 -19.90 -16.57 -5.68
N ASP A 60 -20.36 -16.58 -6.93
CA ASP A 60 -20.97 -17.71 -7.66
C ASP A 60 -20.00 -18.89 -7.92
N GLY A 61 -19.36 -19.36 -6.86
CA GLY A 61 -18.23 -20.29 -6.89
C GLY A 61 -16.91 -19.65 -7.27
N TYR A 62 -15.90 -20.52 -7.28
CA TYR A 62 -14.66 -20.30 -8.00
C TYR A 62 -14.77 -21.03 -9.34
N GLN A 63 -14.21 -20.45 -10.39
CA GLN A 63 -13.96 -21.12 -11.66
C GLN A 63 -13.06 -22.35 -11.43
N PRO A 64 -13.03 -23.32 -12.36
CA PRO A 64 -12.17 -24.52 -12.23
C PRO A 64 -10.68 -24.22 -12.07
N ASN A 65 -10.23 -23.04 -12.51
CA ASN A 65 -8.86 -22.54 -12.36
C ASN A 65 -8.58 -21.93 -10.97
N GLY A 66 -9.55 -21.94 -10.05
CA GLY A 66 -9.43 -21.37 -8.70
C GLY A 66 -9.63 -19.85 -8.63
N CYS A 67 -10.04 -19.19 -9.71
CA CYS A 67 -10.34 -17.76 -9.73
C CYS A 67 -11.81 -17.48 -9.34
N PRO A 68 -12.14 -16.32 -8.77
CA PRO A 68 -13.53 -15.96 -8.47
C PRO A 68 -14.40 -15.96 -9.74
N SER A 69 -15.62 -16.50 -9.68
CA SER A 69 -16.54 -16.49 -10.83
C SER A 69 -16.99 -15.09 -11.26
N ARG A 70 -16.92 -14.11 -10.36
CA ARG A 70 -17.18 -12.70 -10.63
C ARG A 70 -16.29 -11.82 -9.78
N ASN A 71 -16.07 -10.58 -10.22
CA ASN A 71 -15.40 -9.58 -9.41
C ASN A 71 -16.31 -9.04 -8.29
N LEU A 72 -15.71 -8.67 -7.17
CA LEU A 72 -16.37 -7.85 -6.14
C LEU A 72 -16.68 -6.48 -6.73
N THR A 73 -17.81 -5.90 -6.35
CA THR A 73 -18.08 -4.48 -6.63
C THR A 73 -17.25 -3.60 -5.70
N PHE A 74 -17.07 -2.32 -6.04
CA PHE A 74 -16.39 -1.39 -5.14
C PHE A 74 -17.13 -1.26 -3.79
N THR A 75 -18.46 -1.32 -3.79
CA THR A 75 -19.27 -1.32 -2.57
C THR A 75 -19.04 -2.56 -1.72
N ASP A 76 -19.01 -3.76 -2.33
CA ASP A 76 -18.66 -5.01 -1.64
C ASP A 76 -17.28 -4.89 -0.98
N PHE A 77 -16.31 -4.35 -1.72
CA PHE A 77 -14.95 -4.12 -1.23
C PHE A 77 -14.90 -3.11 -0.07
N LEU A 78 -15.62 -1.99 -0.15
CA LEU A 78 -15.67 -1.02 0.94
C LEU A 78 -16.30 -1.60 2.19
N GLN A 79 -17.39 -2.36 2.04
CA GLN A 79 -18.02 -3.04 3.16
C GLN A 79 -17.06 -4.04 3.80
N PHE A 80 -16.34 -4.81 2.98
CA PHE A 80 -15.30 -5.71 3.46
C PHE A 80 -14.21 -4.99 4.26
N VAL A 81 -13.66 -3.89 3.76
CA VAL A 81 -12.60 -3.12 4.44
C VAL A 81 -13.10 -2.46 5.73
N ALA A 82 -14.35 -2.00 5.75
CA ALA A 82 -14.95 -1.33 6.91
C ALA A 82 -15.25 -2.31 8.05
N ASP A 83 -15.87 -3.44 7.72
CA ASP A 83 -16.35 -4.41 8.69
C ASP A 83 -15.21 -5.33 9.18
N TYR A 84 -14.18 -5.54 8.37
CA TYR A 84 -13.16 -6.55 8.64
C TYR A 84 -11.75 -5.96 8.61
N PRO A 85 -11.11 -5.85 9.79
CA PRO A 85 -9.70 -5.51 9.86
C PRO A 85 -8.89 -6.73 9.37
N LEU A 86 -8.68 -6.80 8.05
CA LEU A 86 -7.81 -7.77 7.40
C LEU A 86 -6.56 -8.00 8.24
N SER A 87 -6.27 -9.26 8.54
CA SER A 87 -5.05 -9.69 9.23
C SER A 87 -3.76 -9.38 8.43
N GLY A 88 -3.88 -8.87 7.21
CA GLY A 88 -2.80 -8.34 6.38
C GLY A 88 -2.55 -6.84 6.59
N ILE A 89 -1.28 -6.48 6.82
CA ILE A 89 -0.79 -5.11 7.08
C ILE A 89 -1.18 -4.10 5.98
N GLN A 90 -1.47 -4.56 4.75
CA GLN A 90 -1.62 -3.70 3.57
C GLN A 90 -2.94 -2.93 3.48
N TYR A 91 -3.95 -3.31 4.26
CA TYR A 91 -5.31 -2.76 4.14
C TYR A 91 -5.79 -2.08 5.43
N ARG A 92 -5.03 -2.25 6.52
CA ARG A 92 -5.38 -1.65 7.80
C ARG A 92 -5.19 -0.13 7.75
N PRO A 93 -6.14 0.65 8.29
CA PRO A 93 -5.90 2.05 8.57
C PRO A 93 -4.62 2.21 9.40
N MET A 94 -3.78 3.18 9.07
CA MET A 94 -2.55 3.42 9.83
C MET A 94 -2.84 3.80 11.29
N THR A 95 -4.03 4.33 11.58
CA THR A 95 -4.52 4.58 12.94
C THR A 95 -4.68 3.31 13.78
N LYS A 96 -4.76 2.14 13.14
CA LYS A 96 -4.85 0.81 13.78
C LYS A 96 -3.51 0.08 13.80
N THR A 97 -2.43 0.68 13.31
CA THR A 97 -1.08 0.11 13.37
C THR A 97 -0.20 0.92 14.33
N CYS A 98 0.43 0.25 15.30
CA CYS A 98 1.31 0.94 16.27
C CYS A 98 2.67 1.31 15.68
N SER A 99 3.02 0.82 14.48
CA SER A 99 4.35 1.03 13.91
C SER A 99 4.65 2.52 13.75
N PRO A 100 3.84 3.35 13.05
CA PRO A 100 4.16 4.77 12.84
C PRO A 100 4.24 5.58 14.14
N CYS A 101 3.50 5.18 15.18
CA CYS A 101 3.43 5.90 16.45
C CYS A 101 4.73 5.87 17.26
N ILE A 102 5.61 4.90 17.01
CA ILE A 102 6.84 4.69 17.78
C ILE A 102 8.05 5.34 17.07
N TRP A 103 7.92 5.70 15.79
CA TRP A 103 8.99 6.27 14.99
C TRP A 103 8.90 7.80 14.93
N ASN A 104 10.02 8.46 15.22
CA ASN A 104 10.18 9.89 14.97
C ASN A 104 10.73 10.08 13.56
N PHE A 105 9.85 10.16 12.57
CA PHE A 105 10.25 10.45 11.19
C PHE A 105 10.76 11.88 11.07
N ASN A 106 11.81 12.07 10.27
CA ASN A 106 12.31 13.40 9.90
C ASN A 106 11.34 14.09 8.91
N ALA A 107 10.60 13.31 8.13
CA ALA A 107 9.59 13.81 7.20
C ALA A 107 8.45 12.83 7.00
N ILE A 108 7.24 13.36 6.78
CA ILE A 108 6.10 12.59 6.31
C ILE A 108 5.64 13.28 5.02
N ILE A 109 5.74 12.56 3.91
CA ILE A 109 5.47 13.07 2.57
C ILE A 109 4.24 12.39 1.98
N LYS A 110 3.42 13.17 1.28
CA LYS A 110 2.25 12.77 0.52
C LYS A 110 2.63 12.40 -0.91
N ILE A 111 2.08 11.29 -1.38
CA ILE A 111 2.30 10.88 -2.77
C ILE A 111 1.65 11.86 -3.77
N GLU A 112 0.64 12.61 -3.33
CA GLU A 112 -0.04 13.63 -4.14
C GLU A 112 0.90 14.79 -4.51
N ASP A 113 1.85 15.10 -3.63
CA ASP A 113 2.82 16.19 -3.75
C ASP A 113 4.24 15.65 -4.03
N TYR A 114 4.34 14.40 -4.50
CA TYR A 114 5.58 13.63 -4.55
C TYR A 114 6.77 14.32 -5.23
N PRO A 115 6.64 14.98 -6.40
CA PRO A 115 7.78 15.62 -7.06
C PRO A 115 8.42 16.72 -6.21
N GLU A 116 7.60 17.52 -5.54
CA GLU A 116 8.03 18.67 -4.74
C GLU A 116 8.63 18.18 -3.41
N GLU A 117 7.96 17.24 -2.75
CA GLU A 117 8.41 16.70 -1.47
C GLU A 117 9.64 15.80 -1.60
N LEU A 118 9.77 15.04 -2.69
CA LEU A 118 10.99 14.29 -2.98
C LEU A 118 12.16 15.25 -3.22
N SER A 119 11.94 16.34 -3.97
CA SER A 119 12.97 17.35 -4.20
C SER A 119 13.44 17.97 -2.89
N TRP A 120 12.51 18.28 -1.99
CA TRP A 120 12.83 18.77 -0.65
C TRP A 120 13.66 17.75 0.16
N ILE A 121 13.27 16.47 0.18
CA ILE A 121 14.04 15.42 0.87
C ILE A 121 15.47 15.35 0.34
N LEU A 122 15.64 15.31 -0.99
CA LEU A 122 16.96 15.21 -1.63
C LEU A 122 17.86 16.40 -1.28
N THR A 123 17.29 17.60 -1.15
CA THR A 123 18.01 18.78 -0.65
C THR A 123 18.40 18.62 0.82
N GLN A 124 17.49 18.17 1.70
CA GLN A 124 17.76 18.00 3.13
C GLN A 124 18.87 16.97 3.42
N THR A 125 18.97 15.93 2.58
CA THR A 125 19.93 14.84 2.76
C THR A 125 21.23 15.05 2.00
N ASN A 126 21.43 16.20 1.33
CA ASN A 126 22.53 16.44 0.39
C ASN A 126 22.63 15.38 -0.72
N PHE A 127 21.51 14.72 -1.05
CA PHE A 127 21.39 13.74 -2.15
C PHE A 127 20.91 14.38 -3.45
N ALA A 128 20.89 15.72 -3.55
CA ALA A 128 20.51 16.45 -4.75
C ALA A 128 21.31 16.05 -6.01
N GLN A 129 22.46 15.37 -5.87
CA GLN A 129 23.24 14.83 -6.99
C GLN A 129 22.63 13.54 -7.61
N LEU A 130 21.78 12.83 -6.86
CA LEU A 130 21.06 11.62 -7.31
C LEU A 130 19.78 11.93 -8.12
N SER A 131 19.33 13.20 -8.14
CA SER A 131 18.21 13.62 -8.99
C SER A 131 18.57 13.68 -10.48
N SER A 132 19.85 13.55 -10.82
CA SER A 132 20.28 13.32 -12.19
C SER A 132 19.74 11.96 -12.64
N ALA A 133 18.75 11.99 -13.54
CA ALA A 133 17.91 10.87 -14.01
C ALA A 133 18.67 9.64 -14.60
N ASN A 134 19.99 9.66 -14.58
CA ASN A 134 20.88 8.60 -15.06
C ASN A 134 21.49 7.72 -13.94
N SER A 135 21.27 8.04 -12.66
CA SER A 135 21.92 7.32 -11.55
C SER A 135 21.08 6.20 -10.91
N LEU A 136 19.79 6.07 -11.26
CA LEU A 136 18.88 5.08 -10.66
C LEU A 136 18.08 4.32 -11.76
N PRO A 137 18.70 3.40 -12.52
CA PRO A 137 18.04 2.67 -13.60
C PRO A 137 16.83 1.83 -13.15
N HIS A 138 16.76 1.46 -11.86
CA HIS A 138 15.65 0.68 -11.30
C HIS A 138 14.45 1.52 -10.84
N LEU A 139 14.60 2.84 -10.61
CA LEU A 139 13.43 3.71 -10.35
C LEU A 139 12.65 3.96 -11.65
N ASN A 140 13.32 3.99 -12.79
CA ASN A 140 12.68 4.04 -14.12
C ASN A 140 11.96 2.73 -14.49
N GLN A 141 12.20 1.64 -13.75
CA GLN A 141 11.55 0.34 -13.95
C GLN A 141 10.48 0.03 -12.91
N GLY A 142 10.25 0.94 -11.95
CA GLY A 142 9.48 0.65 -10.74
C GLY A 142 8.33 1.60 -10.41
N LEU A 143 7.87 2.44 -11.33
CA LEU A 143 6.58 3.15 -11.23
C LEU A 143 6.03 3.42 -12.65
N LYS A 144 5.86 2.37 -13.47
CA LYS A 144 4.85 2.43 -14.53
C LYS A 144 3.49 2.41 -13.84
N PHE A 145 3.02 3.58 -13.38
CA PHE A 145 1.59 3.79 -13.35
C PHE A 145 1.18 3.82 -14.82
N ASP A 146 0.72 2.67 -15.32
CA ASP A 146 0.02 2.64 -16.60
C ASP A 146 -0.99 3.78 -16.56
N ASN A 147 -0.87 4.68 -17.55
CA ASN A 147 -1.69 5.86 -17.67
C ASN A 147 -3.16 5.46 -17.58
N TYR A 148 -3.76 5.59 -16.40
CA TYR A 148 -5.21 5.59 -16.25
C TYR A 148 -5.71 6.98 -16.63
N SER A 149 -5.50 7.31 -17.91
CA SER A 149 -6.17 8.40 -18.60
C SER A 149 -7.50 7.85 -19.07
N ARG A 150 -8.57 8.34 -18.43
CA ARG A 150 -10.00 8.33 -18.80
C ARG A 150 -10.47 7.35 -19.87
#